data_AF-A0A4U0EP92-F1
#
_entry.id   AF-A0A4U0EP92-F1
#
_cell.length_a   1.000
_cell.length_b   1.000
_cell.length_c   1.000
_cell.angle_alpha   90.00
_cell.angle_beta   90.00
_cell.angle_gamma   90.00
#
_symmetry.space_group_name_H-M   'P 1'
#
loop_
_entity.id
_entity.type
_entity.pdbx_description
1 polymer ?
#
loop_
_entity_poly.entity_id
_entity_poly.type
_entity_poly.pdbx_seq_one_letter_code
_entity_poly.pdbx_strand_id
1 'polypeptide(L)'
;MNKLGLVITDGVGFRNYILSNFLKEAQNQFEEIIIFSGLPKSCFNDINTDKCVIENLENYRESSRTWMFRKLKEVAHLQNHKKGNFGIRTNLKKNYPTSKSKRALLVKLIFAWTNFFNSEKWINRYYKSQQKSFKNNQTTKRYISLLKKYKPGLLYFTHQRPPYIAPLIYASNKVKIKTATFIFSWDNIPSKGRMSGDFNYYFVWSHLMKEELLSFYVNIKPEQIIVVGTPQFEPYVLEKYKIELNVFTNKFDLDVTKKTICYSCGDVSTSKNDPFYIKTIAEAISRNKIKQPVNLLVRTSPVEDATRFASLKDEYPFIKWNYPKWILSRKNHQETWSQRIPTTEDIIDLKGLLAFSDIAINMCSTMSLDAMFFDKPVINPVFGNKENGLYNDQKYLKYQHYERVVENNAVAVVKTAEELIDEINTLLENPQARLEAQKELLKLQISYPLKGTGERIATKINQCIKETI
;
A
#
# COMPACT_ATOMS: atom_id res chain seq x y z
N MET A 1 19.15 25.86 10.26
CA MET A 1 19.52 24.91 9.18
C MET A 1 18.30 24.08 8.83
N ASN A 2 17.82 24.21 7.60
CA ASN A 2 16.61 23.50 7.14
C ASN A 2 16.96 22.08 6.67
N LYS A 3 17.11 21.15 7.62
CA LYS A 3 17.47 19.75 7.36
C LYS A 3 16.26 18.83 7.48
N LEU A 4 16.05 17.96 6.50
CA LEU A 4 15.00 16.92 6.52
C LEU A 4 15.60 15.56 6.88
N GLY A 5 15.04 14.86 7.86
CA GLY A 5 15.29 13.42 8.00
C GLY A 5 14.21 12.62 7.29
N LEU A 6 14.53 11.99 6.17
CA LEU A 6 13.62 11.16 5.39
C LEU A 6 13.78 9.69 5.77
N VAL A 7 12.74 9.06 6.33
CA VAL A 7 12.77 7.65 6.72
C VAL A 7 12.13 6.80 5.64
N ILE A 8 12.96 6.15 4.82
CA ILE A 8 12.52 5.20 3.78
C ILE A 8 12.40 3.82 4.41
N THR A 9 11.17 3.41 4.69
CA THR A 9 10.88 2.18 5.46
C THR A 9 11.04 0.89 4.64
N ASP A 10 10.62 0.92 3.37
CA ASP A 10 10.52 -0.25 2.49
C ASP A 10 10.52 0.16 1.01
N GLY A 11 10.44 -0.82 0.11
CA GLY A 11 10.40 -0.56 -1.34
C GLY A 11 9.18 0.21 -1.85
N VAL A 12 8.07 0.24 -1.11
CA VAL A 12 6.92 1.10 -1.46
C VAL A 12 7.24 2.55 -1.12
N GLY A 13 7.86 2.80 0.04
CA GLY A 13 8.44 4.10 0.38
C GLY A 13 9.46 4.54 -0.67
N PHE A 14 10.32 3.63 -1.14
CA PHE A 14 11.28 3.91 -2.20
C PHE A 14 10.57 4.32 -3.50
N ARG A 15 9.59 3.54 -3.98
CA ARG A 15 8.78 3.90 -5.16
C ARG A 15 8.17 5.29 -5.04
N ASN A 16 7.52 5.56 -3.90
CA ASN A 16 6.70 6.74 -3.72
C ASN A 16 7.52 8.02 -3.48
N TYR A 17 8.73 7.92 -2.94
CA TYR A 17 9.51 9.11 -2.54
C TYR A 17 10.85 9.26 -3.25
N ILE A 18 11.45 8.15 -3.70
CA ILE A 18 12.75 8.15 -4.39
C ILE A 18 12.56 8.11 -5.91
N LEU A 19 11.62 7.31 -6.40
CA LEU A 19 11.31 7.21 -7.83
C LEU A 19 10.27 8.25 -8.29
N SER A 20 9.59 8.94 -7.39
CA SER A 20 8.71 10.08 -7.74
C SER A 20 9.51 11.37 -7.96
N ASN A 21 8.82 12.52 -8.04
CA ASN A 21 9.51 13.83 -8.04
C ASN A 21 9.81 14.35 -6.64
N PHE A 22 9.32 13.68 -5.58
CA PHE A 22 9.50 14.15 -4.20
C PHE A 22 10.96 14.43 -3.84
N LEU A 23 11.89 13.50 -4.10
CA LEU A 23 13.30 13.69 -3.71
C LEU A 23 13.91 14.91 -4.42
N LYS A 24 13.62 15.09 -5.72
CA LYS A 24 14.06 16.26 -6.48
C LYS A 24 13.54 17.56 -5.84
N GLU A 25 12.25 17.62 -5.53
CA GLU A 25 11.65 18.81 -4.93
C GLU A 25 12.14 19.07 -3.49
N ALA A 26 12.40 18.01 -2.73
CA ALA A 26 13.02 18.13 -1.42
C ALA A 26 14.43 18.72 -1.53
N GLN A 27 15.25 18.29 -2.50
CA GLN A 27 16.59 18.86 -2.70
C GLN A 27 16.55 20.35 -3.09
N ASN A 28 15.44 20.83 -3.66
CA ASN A 28 15.25 22.26 -3.93
C ASN A 28 14.90 23.07 -2.67
N GLN A 29 14.27 22.45 -1.67
CA GLN A 29 13.71 23.15 -0.51
C GLN A 29 14.53 23.01 0.78
N PHE A 30 15.35 21.96 0.88
CA PHE A 30 16.17 21.66 2.06
C PHE A 30 17.66 21.87 1.77
N GLU A 31 18.39 22.30 2.79
CA GLU A 31 19.86 22.45 2.73
C GLU A 31 20.54 21.08 2.63
N GLU A 32 20.01 20.10 3.37
CA GLU A 32 20.50 18.74 3.45
C GLU A 32 19.35 17.78 3.79
N ILE A 33 19.37 16.60 3.18
CA ILE A 33 18.41 15.52 3.43
C ILE A 33 19.16 14.31 4.00
N ILE A 34 18.78 13.85 5.17
CA ILE A 34 19.33 12.64 5.77
C ILE A 34 18.35 11.51 5.54
N ILE A 35 18.69 10.58 4.64
CA ILE A 35 17.88 9.42 4.32
C ILE A 35 18.20 8.30 5.32
N PHE A 36 17.33 8.12 6.30
CA PHE A 36 17.33 6.97 7.21
C PHE A 36 16.65 5.78 6.54
N SER A 37 17.44 4.91 5.91
CA SER A 37 16.96 3.87 5.01
C SER A 37 16.86 2.50 5.67
N GLY A 38 15.68 1.89 5.65
CA GLY A 38 15.47 0.46 5.92
C GLY A 38 15.96 -0.45 4.78
N LEU A 39 16.38 0.13 3.66
CA LEU A 39 16.95 -0.54 2.48
C LEU A 39 18.47 -0.30 2.44
N PRO A 40 19.27 -1.21 1.86
CA PRO A 40 20.71 -0.99 1.67
C PRO A 40 21.04 0.29 0.88
N LYS A 41 22.10 1.00 1.29
CA LYS A 41 22.64 2.18 0.60
C LYS A 41 22.88 1.96 -0.91
N SER A 42 23.23 0.75 -1.32
CA SER A 42 23.42 0.40 -2.74
C SER A 42 22.18 0.61 -3.61
N CYS A 43 20.98 0.64 -3.02
CA CYS A 43 19.73 0.88 -3.76
C CYS A 43 19.62 2.32 -4.28
N PHE A 44 20.48 3.22 -3.82
CA PHE A 44 20.45 4.65 -4.18
C PHE A 44 21.57 5.03 -5.15
N ASN A 45 22.41 4.08 -5.60
CA ASN A 45 23.58 4.38 -6.44
C ASN A 45 23.20 5.08 -7.76
N ASP A 46 22.05 4.74 -8.35
CA ASP A 46 21.57 5.30 -9.61
C ASP A 46 20.60 6.47 -9.41
N ILE A 47 20.53 7.03 -8.19
CA ILE A 47 19.62 8.11 -7.82
C ILE A 47 20.45 9.39 -7.59
N ASN A 48 20.00 10.52 -8.14
CA ASN A 48 20.57 11.82 -7.78
C ASN A 48 20.36 12.05 -6.28
N THR A 49 21.49 12.13 -5.57
CA THR A 49 21.56 12.25 -4.11
C THR A 49 22.50 13.39 -3.69
N ASP A 50 22.64 14.42 -4.53
CA ASP A 50 23.63 15.50 -4.38
C ASP A 50 23.56 16.23 -3.02
N LYS A 51 22.35 16.39 -2.46
CA LYS A 51 22.12 16.98 -1.13
C LYS A 51 21.75 15.94 -0.06
N CYS A 52 22.02 14.67 -0.31
CA CYS A 52 21.55 13.58 0.53
C CYS A 52 22.70 12.86 1.25
N VAL A 53 22.49 12.60 2.55
CA VAL A 53 23.31 11.67 3.33
C VAL A 53 22.50 10.42 3.62
N ILE A 54 22.98 9.25 3.18
CA ILE A 54 22.27 7.98 3.37
C ILE A 54 22.80 7.25 4.59
N GLU A 55 21.91 7.00 5.55
CA GLU A 55 22.16 6.24 6.76
C GLU A 55 21.32 4.97 6.79
N ASN A 56 21.97 3.80 6.74
CA ASN A 56 21.29 2.53 6.82
C ASN A 56 20.76 2.30 8.25
N LEU A 57 19.46 2.11 8.40
CA LEU A 57 18.85 1.67 9.64
C LEU A 57 19.16 0.19 9.89
N GLU A 58 19.50 -0.11 11.13
CA GLU A 58 19.77 -1.47 11.56
C GLU A 58 18.49 -2.31 11.59
N ASN A 59 18.66 -3.61 11.38
CA ASN A 59 17.56 -4.57 11.53
C ASN A 59 17.18 -4.68 13.02
N TYR A 60 16.22 -3.87 13.46
CA TYR A 60 15.69 -3.95 14.82
C TYR A 60 14.99 -5.30 15.06
N ARG A 61 15.47 -6.06 16.05
CA ARG A 61 14.82 -7.28 16.55
C ARG A 61 13.99 -6.96 17.78
N GLU A 62 12.69 -7.22 17.69
CA GLU A 62 11.76 -6.93 18.77
C GLU A 62 11.96 -7.88 19.96
N SER A 63 12.13 -7.31 21.16
CA SER A 63 12.18 -8.11 22.39
C SER A 63 10.80 -8.64 22.79
N SER A 64 10.74 -9.76 23.52
CA SER A 64 9.48 -10.37 23.97
C SER A 64 8.58 -9.40 24.74
N ARG A 65 9.17 -8.53 25.57
CA ARG A 65 8.44 -7.49 26.33
C ARG A 65 7.83 -6.43 25.41
N THR A 66 8.61 -5.96 24.43
CA THR A 66 8.13 -4.99 23.43
C THR A 66 6.99 -5.59 22.62
N TRP A 67 7.18 -6.82 22.15
CA TRP A 67 6.20 -7.58 21.38
C TRP A 67 4.87 -7.71 22.15
N MET A 68 4.93 -8.04 23.44
CA MET A 68 3.73 -8.17 24.28
C MET A 68 2.94 -6.86 24.36
N PHE A 69 3.62 -5.72 24.63
CA PHE A 69 2.93 -4.42 24.68
C PHE A 69 2.41 -3.97 23.33
N ARG A 70 3.15 -4.23 22.25
CA ARG A 70 2.67 -3.99 20.89
C ARG A 70 1.42 -4.82 20.60
N LYS A 71 1.40 -6.09 21.02
CA LYS A 71 0.27 -6.99 20.79
C LYS A 71 -0.97 -6.59 21.61
N LEU A 72 -0.78 -6.19 22.87
CA LEU A 72 -1.84 -5.59 23.69
C LEU A 72 -2.43 -4.34 23.01
N LYS A 73 -1.57 -3.43 22.53
CA LYS A 73 -1.97 -2.22 21.81
C LYS A 73 -2.77 -2.54 20.54
N GLU A 74 -2.29 -3.49 19.74
CA GLU A 74 -2.95 -3.92 18.50
C GLU A 74 -4.34 -4.52 18.77
N VAL A 75 -4.43 -5.51 19.67
CA VAL A 75 -5.70 -6.21 19.94
C VAL A 75 -6.69 -5.30 20.66
N ALA A 76 -6.23 -4.44 21.58
CA ALA A 76 -7.08 -3.44 22.22
C ALA A 76 -7.72 -2.48 21.20
N HIS A 77 -6.94 -1.95 20.25
CA HIS A 77 -7.49 -1.11 19.19
C HIS A 77 -8.54 -1.86 18.35
N LEU A 78 -8.23 -3.07 17.91
CA LEU A 78 -9.17 -3.89 17.14
C LEU A 78 -10.46 -4.19 17.94
N GLN A 79 -10.35 -4.45 19.24
CA GLN A 79 -11.51 -4.67 20.13
C GLN A 79 -12.35 -3.40 20.32
N ASN A 80 -11.71 -2.24 20.45
CA ASN A 80 -12.37 -0.95 20.65
C ASN A 80 -13.21 -0.55 19.43
N HIS A 81 -12.72 -0.82 18.22
CA HIS A 81 -13.34 -0.39 16.96
C HIS A 81 -14.05 -1.51 16.19
N LYS A 82 -14.32 -2.68 16.82
CA LYS A 82 -14.98 -3.81 16.14
C LYS A 82 -16.47 -3.60 15.85
N LYS A 83 -17.15 -2.72 16.58
CA LYS A 83 -18.59 -2.48 16.39
C LYS A 83 -18.81 -1.74 15.07
N GLY A 84 -19.74 -2.22 14.25
CA GLY A 84 -20.05 -1.61 12.95
C GLY A 84 -18.97 -1.75 11.86
N ASN A 85 -17.78 -2.28 12.15
CA ASN A 85 -16.69 -2.37 11.17
C ASN A 85 -16.33 -3.82 10.83
N PHE A 86 -16.65 -4.27 9.62
CA PHE A 86 -16.37 -5.64 9.17
C PHE A 86 -14.88 -5.93 8.96
N GLY A 87 -14.12 -4.98 8.41
CA GLY A 87 -12.68 -5.11 8.18
C GLY A 87 -11.92 -5.35 9.49
N ILE A 88 -12.17 -4.52 10.50
CA ILE A 88 -11.60 -4.65 11.85
C ILE A 88 -12.00 -5.96 12.52
N ARG A 89 -13.28 -6.37 12.43
CA ARG A 89 -13.73 -7.67 12.97
C ARG A 89 -13.00 -8.84 12.31
N THR A 90 -12.84 -8.80 10.99
CA THR A 90 -12.13 -9.85 10.25
C THR A 90 -10.66 -9.90 10.64
N ASN A 91 -10.02 -8.73 10.79
CA ASN A 91 -8.64 -8.62 11.26
C ASN A 91 -8.47 -9.14 12.69
N LEU A 92 -9.39 -8.78 13.60
CA LEU A 92 -9.42 -9.27 14.97
C LEU A 92 -9.51 -10.81 15.03
N LYS A 93 -10.39 -11.41 14.21
CA LYS A 93 -10.51 -12.88 14.10
C LYS A 93 -9.23 -13.51 13.57
N LYS A 94 -8.62 -12.95 12.52
CA LYS A 94 -7.34 -13.43 11.96
C LYS A 94 -6.21 -13.41 12.98
N ASN A 95 -6.24 -12.47 13.92
CA ASN A 95 -5.24 -12.33 14.98
C ASN A 95 -5.40 -13.33 16.14
N TYR A 96 -6.51 -14.05 16.22
CA TYR A 96 -6.73 -15.05 17.25
C TYR A 96 -6.05 -16.38 16.86
N PRO A 97 -5.18 -16.95 17.70
CA PRO A 97 -4.44 -18.15 17.36
C PRO A 97 -5.31 -19.41 17.45
N THR A 98 -5.16 -20.31 16.49
CA THR A 98 -5.81 -21.64 16.50
C THR A 98 -4.99 -22.69 17.25
N SER A 99 -3.68 -22.53 17.35
CA SER A 99 -2.78 -23.49 18.00
C SER A 99 -2.84 -23.43 19.54
N LYS A 100 -2.22 -24.42 20.20
CA LYS A 100 -2.10 -24.56 21.67
C LYS A 100 -0.69 -24.26 22.21
N SER A 101 0.19 -23.64 21.42
CA SER A 101 1.55 -23.30 21.86
C SER A 101 1.54 -22.31 23.04
N LYS A 102 2.64 -22.24 23.81
CA LYS A 102 2.81 -21.24 24.90
C LYS A 102 2.55 -19.81 24.43
N ARG A 103 3.04 -19.46 23.23
CA ARG A 103 2.80 -18.15 22.60
C ARG A 103 1.33 -17.96 22.24
N ALA A 104 0.65 -18.99 21.74
CA ALA A 104 -0.78 -18.92 21.45
C ALA A 104 -1.61 -18.73 22.72
N LEU A 105 -1.30 -19.43 23.82
CA LEU A 105 -1.96 -19.23 25.12
C LEU A 105 -1.80 -17.79 25.62
N LEU A 106 -0.59 -17.22 25.52
CA LEU A 106 -0.35 -15.82 25.87
C LEU A 106 -1.19 -14.86 25.01
N VAL A 107 -1.32 -15.09 23.71
CA VAL A 107 -2.19 -14.28 22.85
C VAL A 107 -3.66 -14.45 23.25
N LYS A 108 -4.13 -15.65 23.58
CA LYS A 108 -5.50 -15.87 24.07
C LYS A 108 -5.77 -15.10 25.36
N LEU A 109 -4.81 -15.05 26.29
CA LEU A 109 -4.88 -14.21 27.49
C LEU A 109 -4.93 -12.72 27.15
N ILE A 110 -4.15 -12.25 26.17
CA ILE A 110 -4.22 -10.87 25.67
C ILE A 110 -5.64 -10.56 25.14
N PHE A 111 -6.26 -11.48 24.40
CA PHE A 111 -7.62 -11.31 23.90
C PHE A 111 -8.66 -11.23 25.04
N ALA A 112 -8.55 -12.10 26.05
CA ALA A 112 -9.41 -12.06 27.22
C ALA A 112 -9.26 -10.74 27.99
N TRP A 113 -8.02 -10.32 28.24
CA TRP A 113 -7.69 -9.05 28.91
C TRP A 113 -8.23 -7.83 28.16
N THR A 114 -7.92 -7.74 26.87
CA THR A 114 -8.34 -6.62 26.02
C THR A 114 -9.83 -6.62 25.71
N ASN A 115 -10.58 -7.68 26.02
CA ASN A 115 -12.03 -7.62 25.93
C ASN A 115 -12.64 -6.60 26.91
N PHE A 116 -11.98 -6.39 28.06
CA PHE A 116 -12.39 -5.43 29.09
C PHE A 116 -11.53 -4.16 29.09
N PHE A 117 -10.26 -4.26 28.70
CA PHE A 117 -9.28 -3.17 28.79
C PHE A 117 -8.79 -2.71 27.40
N ASN A 118 -9.74 -2.22 26.59
CA ASN A 118 -9.51 -1.78 25.20
C ASN A 118 -9.73 -0.28 24.94
N SER A 119 -10.24 0.49 25.90
CA SER A 119 -10.47 1.92 25.68
C SER A 119 -9.18 2.67 25.29
N GLU A 120 -9.32 3.84 24.68
CA GLU A 120 -8.17 4.67 24.27
C GLU A 120 -7.21 4.97 25.44
N LYS A 121 -7.73 5.12 26.66
CA LYS A 121 -6.90 5.23 27.88
C LYS A 121 -5.99 4.01 28.09
N TRP A 122 -6.51 2.80 27.86
CA TRP A 122 -5.73 1.56 27.94
C TRP A 122 -4.76 1.38 26.78
N ILE A 123 -5.19 1.68 25.55
CA ILE A 123 -4.32 1.68 24.36
C ILE A 123 -3.10 2.58 24.61
N ASN A 124 -3.31 3.78 25.15
CA ASN A 124 -2.23 4.70 25.51
C ASN A 124 -1.32 4.18 26.63
N ARG A 125 -1.85 3.43 27.60
CA ARG A 125 -1.04 2.75 28.63
C ARG A 125 -0.14 1.69 28.00
N TYR A 126 -0.67 0.86 27.10
CA TYR A 126 0.13 -0.14 26.38
C TYR A 126 1.21 0.52 25.53
N TYR A 127 0.87 1.62 24.84
CA TYR A 127 1.84 2.39 24.08
C TYR A 127 2.95 2.97 24.97
N LYS A 128 2.63 3.61 26.10
CA LYS A 128 3.65 4.12 27.05
C LYS A 128 4.55 2.99 27.58
N SER A 129 3.99 1.81 27.85
CA SER A 129 4.76 0.63 28.26
C SER A 129 5.66 0.09 27.15
N GLN A 130 5.17 0.06 25.91
CA GLN A 130 5.97 -0.24 24.72
C GLN A 130 7.14 0.75 24.59
N GLN A 131 6.88 2.06 24.69
CA GLN A 131 7.91 3.10 24.64
C GLN A 131 8.98 2.91 25.72
N LYS A 132 8.58 2.62 26.96
CA LYS A 132 9.53 2.34 28.06
C LYS A 132 10.43 1.14 27.77
N SER A 133 9.93 0.13 27.06
CA SER A 133 10.70 -1.07 26.73
C SER A 133 11.85 -0.83 25.74
N PHE A 134 11.80 0.27 24.96
CA PHE A 134 12.87 0.63 24.03
C PHE A 134 14.11 1.27 24.70
N LYS A 135 13.98 1.79 25.93
CA LYS A 135 15.00 2.63 26.59
C LYS A 135 16.42 2.02 26.59
N ASN A 136 16.50 0.72 26.87
CA ASN A 136 17.78 0.03 27.06
C ASN A 136 18.24 -0.75 25.82
N ASN A 137 17.46 -0.76 24.74
CA ASN A 137 17.81 -1.48 23.52
C ASN A 137 18.98 -0.78 22.79
N GLN A 138 19.94 -1.57 22.31
CA GLN A 138 21.17 -1.06 21.69
C GLN A 138 20.90 -0.32 20.37
N THR A 139 20.04 -0.85 19.50
CA THR A 139 19.62 -0.18 18.26
C THR A 139 18.93 1.15 18.55
N THR A 140 18.07 1.22 19.57
CA THR A 140 17.46 2.48 20.02
C THR A 140 18.52 3.51 20.44
N LYS A 141 19.54 3.11 21.20
CA LYS A 141 20.63 4.02 21.62
C LYS A 141 21.40 4.54 20.41
N ARG A 142 21.65 3.69 19.40
CA ARG A 142 22.30 4.09 18.15
C ARG A 142 21.46 5.09 17.36
N TYR A 143 20.13 4.88 17.28
CA TYR A 143 19.22 5.87 16.68
C TYR A 143 19.28 7.22 17.40
N ILE A 144 19.32 7.23 18.74
CA ILE A 144 19.51 8.48 19.50
C ILE A 144 20.83 9.16 19.12
N SER A 145 21.94 8.41 19.00
CA SER A 145 23.22 8.97 18.58
C SER A 145 23.18 9.54 17.16
N LEU A 146 22.57 8.83 16.21
CA LEU A 146 22.40 9.31 14.83
C LEU A 146 21.59 10.61 14.78
N LEU A 147 20.47 10.67 15.51
CA LEU A 147 19.64 11.87 15.55
C LEU A 147 20.34 13.05 16.24
N LYS A 148 21.19 12.80 17.26
CA LYS A 148 22.04 13.83 17.86
C LYS A 148 23.15 14.32 16.93
N LYS A 149 23.68 13.44 16.07
CA LYS A 149 24.70 13.78 15.06
C LYS A 149 24.09 14.68 13.97
N TYR A 150 22.99 14.24 13.36
CA TYR A 150 22.42 14.91 12.18
C TYR A 150 21.49 16.08 12.50
N LYS A 151 20.79 16.02 13.65
CA LYS A 151 19.85 17.06 14.12
C LYS A 151 18.88 17.56 13.02
N PRO A 152 18.14 16.66 12.33
CA PRO A 152 17.13 17.11 11.37
C PRO A 152 16.04 17.94 12.07
N GLY A 153 15.46 18.90 11.35
CA GLY A 153 14.35 19.73 11.85
C GLY A 153 13.06 18.92 12.03
N LEU A 154 12.87 17.89 11.20
CA LEU A 154 11.74 16.95 11.26
C LEU A 154 12.18 15.57 10.74
N LEU A 155 11.64 14.50 11.34
CA LEU A 155 11.70 13.17 10.74
C LEU A 155 10.40 12.85 10.01
N TYR A 156 10.47 12.60 8.71
CA TYR A 156 9.33 12.22 7.88
C TYR A 156 9.36 10.73 7.56
N PHE A 157 8.36 9.99 8.01
CA PHE A 157 8.23 8.55 7.82
C PHE A 157 7.35 8.23 6.61
N THR A 158 7.87 7.48 5.64
CA THR A 158 7.09 7.09 4.45
C THR A 158 6.08 5.98 4.71
N HIS A 159 6.18 5.30 5.87
CA HIS A 159 5.24 4.28 6.31
C HIS A 159 5.13 4.25 7.84
N GLN A 160 3.89 4.22 8.34
CA GLN A 160 3.48 4.34 9.74
C GLN A 160 3.28 3.03 10.53
N ARG A 161 3.34 1.85 9.87
CA ARG A 161 2.88 0.58 10.47
C ARG A 161 3.95 -0.46 10.85
N PRO A 162 5.10 -0.59 10.18
CA PRO A 162 6.01 -1.66 10.51
C PRO A 162 6.59 -1.49 11.91
N PRO A 163 6.68 -2.54 12.73
CA PRO A 163 7.05 -2.40 14.15
C PRO A 163 8.48 -1.89 14.35
N TYR A 164 9.37 -2.11 13.39
CA TYR A 164 10.77 -1.71 13.46
C TYR A 164 11.02 -0.20 13.35
N ILE A 165 10.01 0.60 13.00
CA ILE A 165 10.12 2.07 13.02
C ILE A 165 9.89 2.65 14.44
N ALA A 166 9.21 1.91 15.32
CA ALA A 166 8.83 2.41 16.65
C ALA A 166 10.02 2.82 17.55
N PRO A 167 11.18 2.12 17.55
CA PRO A 167 12.38 2.58 18.24
C PRO A 167 12.91 3.92 17.74
N LEU A 168 12.79 4.23 16.45
CA LEU A 168 13.23 5.50 15.88
C LEU A 168 12.29 6.64 16.29
N ILE A 169 10.97 6.38 16.34
CA ILE A 169 9.98 7.31 16.91
C ILE A 169 10.28 7.56 18.40
N TYR A 170 10.64 6.52 19.16
CA TYR A 170 11.07 6.70 20.54
C TYR A 170 12.33 7.56 20.64
N ALA A 171 13.34 7.30 19.80
CA ALA A 171 14.58 8.05 19.78
C ALA A 171 14.36 9.54 19.48
N SER A 172 13.52 9.86 18.50
CA SER A 172 13.19 11.25 18.14
C SER A 172 12.56 12.01 19.29
N ASN A 173 11.62 11.38 20.00
CA ASN A 173 11.02 11.95 21.21
C ASN A 173 12.05 12.24 22.30
N LYS A 174 13.09 11.40 22.45
CA LYS A 174 14.16 11.61 23.44
C LYS A 174 15.09 12.75 23.10
N VAL A 175 15.28 13.04 21.81
CA VAL A 175 16.09 14.16 21.34
C VAL A 175 15.25 15.39 20.96
N LYS A 176 13.95 15.37 21.24
CA LYS A 176 12.98 16.44 20.96
C LYS A 176 12.89 16.84 19.48
N ILE A 177 13.06 15.88 18.57
CA ILE A 177 12.84 16.09 17.13
C ILE A 177 11.41 15.67 16.80
N LYS A 178 10.64 16.59 16.19
CA LYS A 178 9.26 16.32 15.75
C LYS A 178 9.25 15.25 14.64
N THR A 179 8.13 14.53 14.56
CA THR A 179 7.93 13.50 13.54
C THR A 179 6.67 13.75 12.71
N ALA A 180 6.74 13.40 11.44
CA ALA A 180 5.63 13.38 10.52
C ALA A 180 5.55 11.99 9.87
N THR A 181 4.37 11.54 9.48
CA THR A 181 4.21 10.24 8.80
C THR A 181 3.24 10.33 7.65
N PHE A 182 3.48 9.56 6.61
CA PHE A 182 2.51 9.32 5.55
C PHE A 182 1.66 8.09 5.86
N ILE A 183 0.33 8.23 5.77
CA ILE A 183 -0.57 7.09 5.81
C ILE A 183 -0.52 6.41 4.45
N PHE A 184 0.34 5.40 4.35
CA PHE A 184 0.72 4.80 3.07
C PHE A 184 -0.45 4.28 2.23
N SER A 185 -1.54 3.79 2.82
CA SER A 185 -2.66 3.18 2.08
C SER A 185 -3.99 3.51 2.75
N TRP A 186 -5.00 3.80 1.92
CA TRP A 186 -6.40 4.05 2.28
C TRP A 186 -7.07 2.93 3.10
N ASP A 187 -6.68 1.66 2.91
CA ASP A 187 -7.25 0.54 3.68
C ASP A 187 -6.68 0.44 5.11
N ASN A 188 -5.60 1.16 5.43
CA ASN A 188 -4.89 1.01 6.69
C ASN A 188 -5.67 1.52 7.90
N ILE A 189 -6.41 2.62 7.75
CA ILE A 189 -7.18 3.22 8.84
C ILE A 189 -8.42 2.36 9.17
N PRO A 190 -9.29 2.02 8.20
CA PRO A 190 -10.57 1.39 8.51
C PRO A 190 -10.53 -0.14 8.66
N SER A 191 -9.38 -0.82 8.48
CA SER A 191 -9.35 -2.29 8.45
C SER A 191 -8.21 -2.96 9.24
N LYS A 192 -7.29 -2.21 9.82
CA LYS A 192 -6.05 -2.75 10.39
C LYS A 192 -5.88 -2.40 11.88
N GLY A 193 -4.85 -2.97 12.49
CA GLY A 193 -4.46 -2.67 13.86
C GLY A 193 -3.83 -1.28 14.02
N ARG A 194 -3.55 -0.91 15.28
CA ARG A 194 -2.95 0.39 15.65
C ARG A 194 -1.60 0.63 14.96
N MET A 195 -1.31 1.87 14.57
CA MET A 195 0.00 2.31 14.07
C MET A 195 1.17 2.02 15.04
N SER A 196 2.39 2.03 14.52
CA SER A 196 3.60 1.71 15.30
C SER A 196 3.87 2.69 16.43
N GLY A 197 3.55 3.96 16.24
CA GLY A 197 3.66 5.01 17.27
C GLY A 197 2.81 6.22 16.92
N ASP A 198 2.92 7.24 17.78
CA ASP A 198 2.29 8.54 17.58
C ASP A 198 3.25 9.50 16.88
N PHE A 199 2.69 10.42 16.09
CA PHE A 199 3.45 11.40 15.30
C PHE A 199 2.93 12.81 15.58
N ASN A 200 3.76 13.82 15.31
CA ASN A 200 3.31 15.21 15.43
C ASN A 200 2.40 15.60 14.27
N TYR A 201 2.68 15.10 13.06
CA TYR A 201 1.92 15.38 11.85
C TYR A 201 1.60 14.09 11.05
N TYR A 202 0.44 14.07 10.38
CA TYR A 202 -0.08 12.94 9.62
C TYR A 202 -0.48 13.39 8.21
N PHE A 203 0.19 12.85 7.20
CA PHE A 203 -0.05 13.15 5.80
C PHE A 203 -0.98 12.08 5.22
N VAL A 204 -2.09 12.50 4.61
CA VAL A 204 -3.16 11.61 4.12
C VAL A 204 -3.57 11.94 2.68
N TRP A 205 -4.21 10.98 2.00
CA TRP A 205 -4.54 11.10 0.59
C TRP A 205 -5.69 12.08 0.32
N SER A 206 -6.67 12.10 1.22
CA SER A 206 -7.92 12.81 1.01
C SER A 206 -8.51 13.35 2.30
N HIS A 207 -9.48 14.23 2.15
CA HIS A 207 -10.33 14.69 3.24
C HIS A 207 -11.09 13.50 3.86
N LEU A 208 -11.50 12.50 3.07
CA LEU A 208 -12.08 11.27 3.59
C LEU A 208 -11.13 10.56 4.58
N MET A 209 -9.87 10.34 4.20
CA MET A 209 -8.90 9.72 5.11
C MET A 209 -8.61 10.57 6.34
N LYS A 210 -8.71 11.91 6.25
CA LYS A 210 -8.62 12.80 7.41
C LYS A 210 -9.75 12.52 8.41
N GLU A 211 -11.00 12.47 7.95
CA GLU A 211 -12.15 12.17 8.80
C GLU A 211 -12.08 10.76 9.39
N GLU A 212 -11.67 9.77 8.58
CA GLU A 212 -11.43 8.42 9.08
C GLU A 212 -10.36 8.43 10.18
N LEU A 213 -9.22 9.08 9.96
CA LEU A 213 -8.15 9.13 10.96
C LEU A 213 -8.65 9.71 12.29
N LEU A 214 -9.42 10.80 12.26
CA LEU A 214 -10.02 11.41 13.46
C LEU A 214 -10.99 10.45 14.17
N SER A 215 -11.79 9.68 13.44
CA SER A 215 -12.73 8.71 14.02
C SER A 215 -12.05 7.54 14.74
N PHE A 216 -10.91 7.06 14.24
CA PHE A 216 -10.20 5.89 14.80
C PHE A 216 -9.11 6.26 15.82
N TYR A 217 -8.68 7.53 15.85
CA TYR A 217 -7.58 8.01 16.67
C TYR A 217 -7.98 9.29 17.40
N VAL A 218 -8.81 9.15 18.43
CA VAL A 218 -9.43 10.28 19.17
C VAL A 218 -8.46 11.29 19.80
N ASN A 219 -7.18 10.93 19.92
CA ASN A 219 -6.14 11.82 20.45
C ASN A 219 -5.49 12.70 19.38
N ILE A 220 -5.69 12.39 18.09
CA ILE A 220 -5.17 13.19 16.98
C ILE A 220 -6.12 14.37 16.78
N LYS A 221 -5.56 15.56 16.65
CA LYS A 221 -6.32 16.78 16.38
C LYS A 221 -6.33 17.14 14.89
N PRO A 222 -7.38 17.84 14.39
CA PRO A 222 -7.49 18.18 12.97
C PRO A 222 -6.29 18.93 12.38
N GLU A 223 -5.64 19.81 13.15
CA GLU A 223 -4.46 20.57 12.76
C GLU A 223 -3.20 19.72 12.57
N GLN A 224 -3.18 18.51 13.13
CA GLN A 224 -2.09 17.56 12.92
C GLN A 224 -2.19 16.81 11.58
N ILE A 225 -3.32 16.91 10.88
CA ILE A 225 -3.60 16.13 9.67
C ILE A 225 -3.52 17.02 8.43
N ILE A 226 -2.65 16.65 7.51
CA ILE A 226 -2.35 17.38 6.29
C ILE A 226 -2.77 16.53 5.09
N VAL A 227 -3.76 17.01 4.34
CA VAL A 227 -4.22 16.34 3.12
C VAL A 227 -3.30 16.74 1.96
N VAL A 228 -2.66 15.77 1.31
CA VAL A 228 -1.63 16.02 0.30
C VAL A 228 -1.82 15.28 -1.02
N GLY A 229 -2.86 14.44 -1.14
CA GLY A 229 -2.92 13.45 -2.22
C GLY A 229 -2.01 12.25 -1.91
N THR A 230 -1.71 11.46 -2.93
CA THR A 230 -0.86 10.27 -2.75
C THR A 230 0.28 10.23 -3.76
N PRO A 231 1.54 10.08 -3.29
CA PRO A 231 2.68 9.94 -4.18
C PRO A 231 2.70 8.58 -4.91
N GLN A 232 1.82 7.64 -4.52
CA GLN A 232 1.71 6.32 -5.16
C GLN A 232 1.42 6.40 -6.67
N PHE A 233 0.58 7.37 -7.08
CA PHE A 233 0.11 7.51 -8.45
C PHE A 233 0.81 8.64 -9.20
N GLU A 234 1.64 9.47 -8.54
CA GLU A 234 2.40 10.53 -9.21
C GLU A 234 3.20 10.02 -10.42
N PRO A 235 3.86 8.84 -10.40
CA PRO A 235 4.55 8.31 -11.58
C PRO A 235 3.71 8.27 -12.87
N TYR A 236 2.39 8.19 -12.78
CA TYR A 236 1.49 8.13 -13.93
C TYR A 236 1.50 9.42 -14.75
N VAL A 237 1.76 10.56 -14.10
CA VAL A 237 1.84 11.87 -14.76
C VAL A 237 3.27 12.35 -15.02
N LEU A 238 4.28 11.51 -14.76
CA LEU A 238 5.69 11.87 -15.00
C LEU A 238 6.15 11.43 -16.39
N GLU A 239 6.76 12.37 -17.12
CA GLU A 239 7.23 12.15 -18.50
C GLU A 239 8.36 11.11 -18.57
N LYS A 240 9.24 11.06 -17.56
CA LYS A 240 10.34 10.08 -17.48
C LYS A 240 9.89 8.61 -17.46
N TYR A 241 8.60 8.35 -17.24
CA TYR A 241 8.01 7.01 -17.26
C TYR A 241 7.11 6.76 -18.48
N LYS A 242 7.02 7.71 -19.41
CA LYS A 242 6.24 7.52 -20.64
C LYS A 242 6.85 6.38 -21.47
N ILE A 243 5.96 5.61 -22.09
CA ILE A 243 6.28 4.58 -23.07
C ILE A 243 5.34 4.76 -24.25
N GLU A 244 5.88 4.63 -25.46
CA GLU A 244 5.11 4.72 -26.70
C GLU A 244 4.35 3.41 -26.97
N LEU A 245 3.18 3.52 -27.59
CA LEU A 245 2.30 2.38 -27.84
C LEU A 245 3.02 1.25 -28.60
N ASN A 246 3.75 1.58 -29.66
CA ASN A 246 4.50 0.61 -30.47
C ASN A 246 5.58 -0.14 -29.65
N VAL A 247 6.28 0.55 -28.76
CA VAL A 247 7.29 -0.05 -27.88
C VAL A 247 6.60 -1.01 -26.90
N PHE A 248 5.47 -0.59 -26.32
CA PHE A 248 4.71 -1.42 -25.39
C PHE A 248 4.13 -2.67 -26.06
N THR A 249 3.48 -2.52 -27.22
CA THR A 249 2.87 -3.64 -27.94
C THR A 249 3.93 -4.62 -28.43
N ASN A 250 5.08 -4.14 -28.92
CA ASN A 250 6.19 -5.00 -29.31
C ASN A 250 6.80 -5.73 -28.11
N LYS A 251 6.96 -5.04 -26.97
CA LYS A 251 7.54 -5.63 -25.75
C LYS A 251 6.72 -6.81 -25.21
N PHE A 252 5.39 -6.72 -25.29
CA PHE A 252 4.48 -7.77 -24.80
C PHE A 252 3.91 -8.65 -25.90
N ASP A 253 4.37 -8.51 -27.14
CA ASP A 253 3.91 -9.27 -28.31
C ASP A 253 2.38 -9.20 -28.46
N LEU A 254 1.84 -7.98 -28.36
CA LEU A 254 0.40 -7.69 -28.46
C LEU A 254 0.02 -7.42 -29.92
N ASP A 255 -1.11 -7.98 -30.34
CA ASP A 255 -1.70 -7.69 -31.64
C ASP A 255 -2.36 -6.31 -31.62
N VAL A 256 -1.79 -5.36 -32.36
CA VAL A 256 -2.24 -3.96 -32.42
C VAL A 256 -3.65 -3.80 -33.00
N THR A 257 -4.19 -4.82 -33.68
CA THR A 257 -5.56 -4.80 -34.23
C THR A 257 -6.61 -5.20 -33.20
N LYS A 258 -6.18 -5.72 -32.04
CA LYS A 258 -7.06 -6.26 -30.99
C LYS A 258 -7.09 -5.35 -29.77
N LYS A 259 -8.27 -5.25 -29.14
CA LYS A 259 -8.39 -4.65 -27.81
C LYS A 259 -7.66 -5.51 -26.77
N THR A 260 -7.14 -4.91 -25.71
CA THR A 260 -6.36 -5.59 -24.67
C THR A 260 -7.12 -5.66 -23.35
N ILE A 261 -7.41 -6.88 -22.90
CA ILE A 261 -7.90 -7.14 -21.54
C ILE A 261 -6.70 -7.35 -20.64
N CYS A 262 -6.56 -6.53 -19.60
CA CYS A 262 -5.55 -6.71 -18.58
C CYS A 262 -6.16 -7.34 -17.32
N TYR A 263 -5.62 -8.48 -16.90
CA TYR A 263 -5.87 -9.04 -15.57
C TYR A 263 -4.69 -8.74 -14.62
N SER A 264 -4.93 -8.01 -13.54
CA SER A 264 -3.93 -7.70 -12.51
C SER A 264 -4.13 -8.55 -11.27
N CYS A 265 -3.18 -9.45 -11.00
CA CYS A 265 -3.24 -10.40 -9.89
C CYS A 265 -2.91 -9.74 -8.55
N GLY A 266 -3.48 -10.28 -7.49
CA GLY A 266 -3.08 -9.96 -6.12
C GLY A 266 -2.18 -11.04 -5.51
N ASP A 267 -1.75 -10.83 -4.27
CA ASP A 267 -1.00 -11.82 -3.50
C ASP A 267 -1.86 -13.06 -3.23
N VAL A 268 -1.26 -14.26 -3.30
CA VAL A 268 -1.94 -15.54 -3.05
C VAL A 268 -2.72 -15.57 -1.72
N SER A 269 -2.32 -14.83 -0.69
CA SER A 269 -3.04 -14.82 0.59
C SER A 269 -4.37 -14.07 0.53
N THR A 270 -4.54 -13.14 -0.41
CA THR A 270 -5.76 -12.37 -0.60
C THR A 270 -6.54 -12.79 -1.83
N SER A 271 -5.87 -13.26 -2.88
CA SER A 271 -6.45 -13.38 -4.22
C SER A 271 -6.34 -14.79 -4.78
N LYS A 272 -6.60 -15.82 -3.94
CA LYS A 272 -6.42 -17.24 -4.30
C LYS A 272 -7.09 -17.67 -5.60
N ASN A 273 -8.21 -17.05 -5.95
CA ASN A 273 -9.00 -17.40 -7.12
C ASN A 273 -8.46 -16.78 -8.44
N ASP A 274 -7.38 -15.97 -8.42
CA ASP A 274 -6.81 -15.38 -9.66
C ASP A 274 -6.60 -16.41 -10.80
N PRO A 275 -6.03 -17.61 -10.56
CA PRO A 275 -5.89 -18.60 -11.62
C PRO A 275 -7.24 -19.04 -12.21
N PHE A 276 -8.29 -19.12 -11.39
CA PHE A 276 -9.62 -19.48 -11.84
C PHE A 276 -10.22 -18.39 -12.73
N TYR A 277 -10.09 -17.12 -12.34
CA TYR A 277 -10.54 -15.99 -13.15
C TYR A 277 -9.83 -15.88 -14.49
N ILE A 278 -8.50 -16.03 -14.49
CA ILE A 278 -7.69 -16.02 -15.72
C ILE A 278 -8.12 -17.16 -16.64
N LYS A 279 -8.30 -18.37 -16.09
CA LYS A 279 -8.79 -19.53 -16.85
C LYS A 279 -10.16 -19.26 -17.47
N THR A 280 -11.12 -18.73 -16.71
CA THR A 280 -12.46 -18.39 -17.22
C THR A 280 -12.38 -17.45 -18.42
N ILE A 281 -11.53 -16.42 -18.37
CA ILE A 281 -11.36 -15.48 -19.48
C ILE A 281 -10.69 -16.16 -20.68
N ALA A 282 -9.64 -16.96 -20.44
CA ALA A 282 -8.91 -17.65 -21.50
C ALA A 282 -9.78 -18.71 -22.22
N GLU A 283 -10.61 -19.46 -21.48
CA GLU A 283 -11.59 -20.39 -22.04
C GLU A 283 -12.66 -19.65 -22.85
N ALA A 284 -13.14 -18.51 -22.35
CA ALA A 284 -14.12 -17.69 -23.07
C ALA A 284 -13.56 -17.15 -24.39
N ILE A 285 -12.30 -16.73 -24.42
CA ILE A 285 -11.61 -16.33 -25.66
C ILE A 285 -11.50 -17.52 -26.61
N SER A 286 -11.02 -18.67 -26.13
CA SER A 286 -10.80 -19.88 -26.95
C SER A 286 -12.10 -20.45 -27.55
N ARG A 287 -13.23 -20.25 -26.86
CA ARG A 287 -14.57 -20.72 -27.28
C ARG A 287 -15.40 -19.63 -27.98
N ASN A 288 -14.80 -18.50 -28.36
CA ASN A 288 -15.49 -17.38 -29.01
C ASN A 288 -16.71 -16.85 -28.23
N LYS A 289 -16.62 -16.84 -26.89
CA LYS A 289 -17.62 -16.24 -26.00
C LYS A 289 -17.35 -14.76 -25.73
N ILE A 290 -16.12 -14.30 -25.97
CA ILE A 290 -15.83 -12.88 -26.14
C ILE A 290 -16.16 -12.51 -27.58
N LYS A 291 -17.11 -11.58 -27.80
CA LYS A 291 -17.74 -11.29 -29.10
C LYS A 291 -16.80 -10.71 -30.16
N GLN A 292 -15.60 -10.31 -29.78
CA GLN A 292 -14.59 -9.77 -30.68
C GLN A 292 -13.18 -10.30 -30.30
N PRO A 293 -12.23 -10.35 -31.25
CA PRO A 293 -10.86 -10.75 -30.96
C PRO A 293 -10.19 -9.78 -29.97
N VAL A 294 -9.48 -10.33 -28.97
CA VAL A 294 -8.80 -9.57 -27.92
C VAL A 294 -7.42 -10.13 -27.62
N ASN A 295 -6.51 -9.28 -27.12
CA ASN A 295 -5.33 -9.70 -26.39
C ASN A 295 -5.72 -9.96 -24.91
N LEU A 296 -5.10 -10.96 -24.28
CA LEU A 296 -5.16 -11.18 -22.84
C LEU A 296 -3.76 -11.01 -22.24
N LEU A 297 -3.59 -9.94 -21.46
CA LEU A 297 -2.35 -9.62 -20.75
C LEU A 297 -2.56 -9.81 -19.24
N VAL A 298 -1.72 -10.63 -18.61
CA VAL A 298 -1.79 -10.91 -17.17
C VAL A 298 -0.56 -10.32 -16.47
N ARG A 299 -0.79 -9.44 -15.50
CA ARG A 299 0.26 -8.93 -14.60
C ARG A 299 0.21 -9.66 -13.27
N THR A 300 1.31 -10.30 -12.87
CA THR A 300 1.39 -10.99 -11.57
C THR A 300 1.56 -9.99 -10.42
N SER A 301 1.36 -10.43 -9.17
CA SER A 301 1.69 -9.62 -7.99
C SER A 301 3.23 -9.51 -7.83
N PRO A 302 3.78 -8.36 -7.37
CA PRO A 302 5.23 -8.15 -7.25
C PRO A 302 6.00 -9.11 -6.33
N VAL A 303 5.29 -9.83 -5.48
CA VAL A 303 5.85 -10.78 -4.51
C VAL A 303 5.55 -12.24 -4.88
N GLU A 304 4.83 -12.46 -5.98
CA GLU A 304 4.33 -13.77 -6.39
C GLU A 304 5.41 -14.60 -7.09
N ASP A 305 5.35 -15.91 -6.91
CA ASP A 305 6.19 -16.87 -7.60
C ASP A 305 5.58 -17.25 -8.96
N ALA A 306 6.39 -17.34 -10.01
CA ALA A 306 5.94 -17.67 -11.36
C ALA A 306 5.25 -19.05 -11.45
N THR A 307 5.58 -19.97 -10.53
CA THR A 307 5.00 -21.32 -10.47
C THR A 307 3.49 -21.33 -10.24
N ARG A 308 2.93 -20.29 -9.60
CA ARG A 308 1.48 -20.18 -9.33
C ARG A 308 0.62 -20.26 -10.59
N PHE A 309 1.17 -19.84 -11.74
CA PHE A 309 0.45 -19.75 -13.01
C PHE A 309 1.03 -20.62 -14.12
N ALA A 310 1.97 -21.52 -13.80
CA ALA A 310 2.67 -22.34 -14.80
C ALA A 310 1.68 -23.16 -15.66
N SER A 311 0.71 -23.82 -15.03
CA SER A 311 -0.30 -24.61 -15.77
C SER A 311 -1.13 -23.78 -16.74
N LEU A 312 -1.45 -22.53 -16.40
CA LEU A 312 -2.20 -21.64 -17.29
C LEU A 312 -1.35 -21.17 -18.47
N LYS A 313 -0.05 -20.98 -18.25
CA LYS A 313 0.88 -20.63 -19.32
C LYS A 313 1.01 -21.76 -20.34
N ASP A 314 1.04 -23.01 -19.86
CA ASP A 314 1.12 -24.19 -20.71
C ASP A 314 -0.21 -24.47 -21.43
N GLU A 315 -1.35 -24.34 -20.74
CA GLU A 315 -2.69 -24.58 -21.29
C GLU A 315 -3.13 -23.48 -22.28
N TYR A 316 -2.74 -22.22 -22.04
CA TYR A 316 -3.14 -21.05 -22.84
C TYR A 316 -1.92 -20.21 -23.26
N PRO A 317 -1.13 -20.66 -24.24
CA PRO A 317 0.11 -19.99 -24.65
C PRO A 317 -0.09 -18.60 -25.29
N PHE A 318 -1.32 -18.25 -25.68
CA PHE A 318 -1.65 -16.92 -26.20
C PHE A 318 -1.69 -15.84 -25.10
N ILE A 319 -1.76 -16.22 -23.81
CA ILE A 319 -1.72 -15.27 -22.70
C ILE A 319 -0.35 -14.61 -22.65
N LYS A 320 -0.33 -13.28 -22.69
CA LYS A 320 0.89 -12.49 -22.49
C LYS A 320 1.08 -12.21 -21.01
N TRP A 321 2.31 -12.32 -20.52
CA TRP A 321 2.61 -12.22 -19.10
C TRP A 321 3.54 -11.04 -18.81
N ASN A 322 3.16 -10.22 -17.83
CA ASN A 322 3.99 -9.19 -17.26
C ASN A 322 4.35 -9.55 -15.80
N TYR A 323 5.63 -9.82 -15.56
CA TYR A 323 6.15 -10.10 -14.23
C TYR A 323 6.75 -8.82 -13.65
N PRO A 324 6.21 -8.26 -12.54
CA PRO A 324 6.74 -7.03 -11.98
C PRO A 324 8.22 -7.17 -11.60
N LYS A 325 9.04 -6.21 -12.01
CA LYS A 325 10.49 -6.24 -11.77
C LYS A 325 10.84 -5.64 -10.42
N TRP A 326 10.47 -6.34 -9.35
CA TRP A 326 10.76 -5.98 -7.96
C TRP A 326 11.94 -6.78 -7.42
N ILE A 327 13.10 -6.13 -7.34
CA ILE A 327 14.37 -6.76 -6.97
C ILE A 327 14.49 -6.84 -5.44
N LEU A 328 14.89 -8.01 -4.94
CA LEU A 328 15.16 -8.19 -3.52
C LEU A 328 16.51 -7.57 -3.14
N SER A 329 16.48 -6.46 -2.41
CA SER A 329 17.68 -5.71 -2.02
C SER A 329 18.48 -6.36 -0.88
N ARG A 330 17.83 -7.17 -0.02
CA ARG A 330 18.46 -7.83 1.13
C ARG A 330 17.81 -9.17 1.43
N LYS A 331 18.62 -10.23 1.55
CA LYS A 331 18.18 -11.55 2.03
C LYS A 331 18.10 -11.56 3.57
N ASN A 332 17.29 -12.45 4.14
CA ASN A 332 17.19 -12.70 5.59
C ASN A 332 16.73 -11.48 6.45
N HIS A 333 15.95 -10.58 5.85
CA HIS A 333 15.24 -9.55 6.62
C HIS A 333 14.00 -10.16 7.31
N GLN A 334 13.62 -9.64 8.49
CA GLN A 334 12.42 -10.13 9.21
C GLN A 334 11.13 -9.97 8.40
N GLU A 335 11.11 -8.99 7.51
CA GLU A 335 10.04 -8.74 6.55
C GLU A 335 10.65 -8.72 5.14
N THR A 336 10.82 -9.89 4.51
CA THR A 336 11.46 -10.00 3.18
C THR A 336 10.76 -9.16 2.11
N TRP A 337 9.43 -9.07 2.17
CA TRP A 337 8.64 -8.25 1.24
C TRP A 337 9.05 -6.77 1.27
N SER A 338 9.42 -6.26 2.45
CA SER A 338 9.77 -4.83 2.62
C SER A 338 11.08 -4.48 1.92
N GLN A 339 11.89 -5.49 1.58
CA GLN A 339 13.17 -5.34 0.90
C GLN A 339 13.07 -5.48 -0.61
N ARG A 340 11.87 -5.70 -1.17
CA ARG A 340 11.65 -5.74 -2.61
C ARG A 340 11.40 -4.32 -3.13
N ILE A 341 12.16 -3.88 -4.12
CA ILE A 341 12.13 -2.51 -4.67
C ILE A 341 11.79 -2.58 -6.16
N PRO A 342 10.83 -1.78 -6.67
CA PRO A 342 10.57 -1.72 -8.10
C PRO A 342 11.75 -1.09 -8.86
N THR A 343 12.03 -1.62 -10.04
CA THR A 343 12.87 -0.96 -11.04
C THR A 343 12.12 0.16 -11.75
N THR A 344 12.85 1.08 -12.38
CA THR A 344 12.27 2.08 -13.31
C THR A 344 11.48 1.40 -14.42
N GLU A 345 11.97 0.28 -14.95
CA GLU A 345 11.29 -0.48 -15.98
C GLU A 345 9.93 -1.02 -15.52
N ASP A 346 9.81 -1.48 -14.26
CA ASP A 346 8.51 -1.91 -13.72
C ASP A 346 7.48 -0.78 -13.69
N ILE A 347 7.92 0.45 -13.39
CA ILE A 347 7.04 1.63 -13.36
C ILE A 347 6.59 1.97 -14.78
N ILE A 348 7.50 1.91 -15.75
CA ILE A 348 7.20 2.12 -17.18
C ILE A 348 6.21 1.07 -17.66
N ASP A 349 6.44 -0.20 -17.34
CA ASP A 349 5.56 -1.31 -17.74
C ASP A 349 4.17 -1.17 -17.15
N LEU A 350 4.06 -0.87 -15.85
CA LEU A 350 2.77 -0.63 -15.20
C LEU A 350 2.04 0.55 -15.84
N LYS A 351 2.73 1.67 -16.08
CA LYS A 351 2.12 2.84 -16.73
C LYS A 351 1.63 2.52 -18.14
N GLY A 352 2.43 1.80 -18.93
CA GLY A 352 2.02 1.33 -20.26
C GLY A 352 0.81 0.41 -20.20
N LEU A 353 0.77 -0.51 -19.24
CA LEU A 353 -0.35 -1.42 -19.01
C LEU A 353 -1.65 -0.65 -18.75
N LEU A 354 -1.60 0.36 -17.89
CA LEU A 354 -2.75 1.20 -17.55
C LEU A 354 -3.16 2.09 -18.74
N ALA A 355 -2.21 2.60 -19.52
CA ALA A 355 -2.49 3.47 -20.66
C ALA A 355 -3.08 2.71 -21.86
N PHE A 356 -2.58 1.50 -22.14
CA PHE A 356 -2.82 0.79 -23.40
C PHE A 356 -3.70 -0.45 -23.28
N SER A 357 -4.21 -0.76 -22.08
CA SER A 357 -5.32 -1.72 -21.93
C SER A 357 -6.66 -1.06 -22.21
N ASP A 358 -7.64 -1.84 -22.66
CA ASP A 358 -9.02 -1.42 -22.88
C ASP A 358 -9.93 -1.76 -21.70
N ILE A 359 -9.67 -2.86 -21.01
CA ILE A 359 -10.41 -3.29 -19.82
C ILE A 359 -9.42 -3.71 -18.74
N ALA A 360 -9.63 -3.24 -17.51
CA ALA A 360 -8.86 -3.66 -16.34
C ALA A 360 -9.68 -4.59 -15.44
N ILE A 361 -9.13 -5.76 -15.13
CA ILE A 361 -9.77 -6.76 -14.29
C ILE A 361 -8.86 -7.03 -13.09
N ASN A 362 -9.41 -6.98 -11.87
CA ASN A 362 -8.67 -7.30 -10.65
C ASN A 362 -9.64 -7.70 -9.52
N MET A 363 -9.22 -8.56 -8.59
CA MET A 363 -10.02 -8.88 -7.40
C MET A 363 -9.79 -7.83 -6.30
N CYS A 364 -10.71 -6.86 -6.20
CA CYS A 364 -10.81 -5.87 -5.13
C CYS A 364 -9.49 -5.19 -4.72
N SER A 365 -8.70 -4.75 -5.69
CA SER A 365 -7.36 -4.20 -5.51
C SER A 365 -7.32 -2.68 -5.67
N THR A 366 -6.23 -2.05 -5.21
CA THR A 366 -5.94 -0.65 -5.57
C THR A 366 -5.83 -0.46 -7.08
N MET A 367 -5.48 -1.53 -7.82
CA MET A 367 -5.43 -1.56 -9.29
C MET A 367 -6.70 -1.03 -9.96
N SER A 368 -7.85 -1.09 -9.28
CA SER A 368 -9.07 -0.41 -9.72
C SER A 368 -8.87 1.10 -9.82
N LEU A 369 -8.32 1.76 -8.79
CA LEU A 369 -7.98 3.20 -8.83
C LEU A 369 -6.87 3.50 -9.84
N ASP A 370 -5.86 2.62 -9.94
CA ASP A 370 -4.78 2.76 -10.93
C ASP A 370 -5.34 2.84 -12.35
N ALA A 371 -6.29 1.97 -12.71
CA ALA A 371 -6.94 1.93 -14.02
C ALA A 371 -7.85 3.14 -14.27
N MET A 372 -8.57 3.60 -13.24
CA MET A 372 -9.46 4.77 -13.35
C MET A 372 -8.70 6.06 -13.67
N PHE A 373 -7.42 6.20 -13.27
CA PHE A 373 -6.60 7.35 -13.67
C PHE A 373 -6.31 7.43 -15.17
N PHE A 374 -6.54 6.35 -15.89
CA PHE A 374 -6.41 6.26 -17.35
C PHE A 374 -7.78 6.05 -18.02
N ASP A 375 -8.87 6.37 -17.31
CA ASP A 375 -10.26 6.25 -17.77
C ASP A 375 -10.61 4.83 -18.24
N LYS A 376 -9.98 3.81 -17.66
CA LYS A 376 -10.22 2.41 -18.04
C LYS A 376 -11.40 1.83 -17.25
N PRO A 377 -12.35 1.14 -17.91
CA PRO A 377 -13.39 0.43 -17.21
C PRO A 377 -12.81 -0.72 -16.38
N VAL A 378 -13.42 -0.96 -15.22
CA VAL A 378 -12.91 -1.91 -14.21
C VAL A 378 -13.93 -2.98 -13.89
N ILE A 379 -13.50 -4.24 -13.93
CA ILE A 379 -14.27 -5.40 -13.47
C ILE A 379 -13.61 -6.03 -12.24
N ASN A 380 -14.39 -6.33 -11.21
CA ASN A 380 -13.97 -7.03 -10.01
C ASN A 380 -14.69 -8.38 -9.86
N PRO A 381 -14.06 -9.48 -10.30
CA PRO A 381 -14.61 -10.80 -10.07
C PRO A 381 -14.43 -11.25 -8.62
N VAL A 382 -15.50 -11.79 -8.05
CA VAL A 382 -15.60 -12.28 -6.66
C VAL A 382 -16.49 -13.52 -6.63
N PHE A 383 -16.08 -14.58 -7.32
CA PHE A 383 -16.89 -15.80 -7.45
C PHE A 383 -16.99 -16.57 -6.14
N GLY A 384 -16.00 -16.45 -5.25
CA GLY A 384 -15.93 -17.30 -4.07
C GLY A 384 -16.81 -16.80 -2.92
N ASN A 385 -17.60 -17.71 -2.36
CA ASN A 385 -18.45 -17.45 -1.20
C ASN A 385 -18.32 -18.59 -0.17
N LYS A 386 -19.20 -18.65 0.83
CA LYS A 386 -19.11 -19.68 1.89
C LYS A 386 -19.63 -21.05 1.45
N GLU A 387 -20.38 -21.11 0.36
CA GLU A 387 -21.22 -22.25 -0.03
C GLU A 387 -20.64 -23.01 -1.22
N ASN A 388 -19.84 -22.36 -2.07
CA ASN A 388 -19.37 -22.95 -3.34
C ASN A 388 -17.94 -23.51 -3.33
N GLY A 389 -17.30 -23.64 -2.16
CA GLY A 389 -15.98 -24.27 -2.00
C GLY A 389 -14.78 -23.44 -2.51
N LEU A 390 -15.00 -22.34 -3.22
CA LEU A 390 -13.95 -21.41 -3.63
C LEU A 390 -13.47 -20.57 -2.44
N TYR A 391 -12.32 -19.91 -2.60
CA TYR A 391 -11.87 -18.97 -1.58
C TYR A 391 -12.84 -17.79 -1.48
N ASN A 392 -13.46 -17.59 -0.31
CA ASN A 392 -14.41 -16.51 -0.10
C ASN A 392 -13.74 -15.12 -0.19
N ASP A 393 -13.77 -14.53 -1.38
CA ASP A 393 -13.31 -13.19 -1.73
C ASP A 393 -14.45 -12.17 -1.76
N GLN A 394 -15.72 -12.59 -1.88
CA GLN A 394 -16.89 -11.70 -1.69
C GLN A 394 -16.89 -10.99 -0.33
N LYS A 395 -16.22 -11.54 0.68
CA LYS A 395 -16.04 -10.87 1.98
C LYS A 395 -15.36 -9.49 1.86
N TYR A 396 -14.54 -9.26 0.83
CA TYR A 396 -13.83 -7.99 0.65
C TYR A 396 -14.77 -6.83 0.29
N LEU A 397 -15.91 -7.13 -0.36
CA LEU A 397 -16.94 -6.13 -0.65
C LEU A 397 -17.51 -5.47 0.61
N LYS A 398 -17.38 -6.11 1.77
CA LYS A 398 -17.85 -5.61 3.07
C LYS A 398 -16.78 -4.81 3.83
N TYR A 399 -15.59 -4.62 3.25
CA TYR A 399 -14.59 -3.77 3.90
C TYR A 399 -14.95 -2.32 3.64
N GLN A 400 -14.99 -1.49 4.68
CA GLN A 400 -15.47 -0.10 4.62
C GLN A 400 -14.86 0.74 3.48
N HIS A 401 -13.57 0.56 3.16
CA HIS A 401 -12.94 1.27 2.03
C HIS A 401 -13.48 0.80 0.68
N TYR A 402 -13.82 -0.48 0.55
CA TYR A 402 -14.33 -1.11 -0.67
C TYR A 402 -15.85 -0.99 -0.81
N GLU A 403 -16.60 -0.95 0.29
CA GLU A 403 -18.05 -0.67 0.27
C GLU A 403 -18.32 0.60 -0.53
N ARG A 404 -17.53 1.67 -0.31
CA ARG A 404 -17.62 2.93 -1.07
C ARG A 404 -17.36 2.79 -2.57
N VAL A 405 -16.48 1.88 -2.97
CA VAL A 405 -16.19 1.59 -4.39
C VAL A 405 -17.42 0.96 -5.04
N VAL A 406 -18.05 0.02 -4.34
CA VAL A 406 -19.26 -0.67 -4.80
C VAL A 406 -20.47 0.27 -4.80
N GLU A 407 -20.68 1.01 -3.73
CA GLU A 407 -21.80 1.97 -3.57
C GLU A 407 -21.76 3.08 -4.62
N ASN A 408 -20.58 3.56 -4.99
CA ASN A 408 -20.43 4.57 -6.04
C ASN A 408 -20.56 3.99 -7.46
N ASN A 409 -20.67 2.67 -7.63
CA ASN A 409 -20.85 2.01 -8.93
C ASN A 409 -19.67 2.20 -9.92
N ALA A 410 -18.49 2.59 -9.42
CA ALA A 410 -17.28 2.86 -10.21
C ALA A 410 -16.63 1.59 -10.82
N VAL A 411 -17.05 0.41 -10.38
CA VAL A 411 -16.56 -0.90 -10.84
C VAL A 411 -17.73 -1.83 -11.12
N ALA A 412 -17.55 -2.77 -12.02
CA ALA A 412 -18.47 -3.87 -12.20
C ALA A 412 -18.11 -5.03 -11.25
N VAL A 413 -18.97 -5.33 -10.29
CA VAL A 413 -18.77 -6.48 -9.39
C VAL A 413 -19.48 -7.69 -9.98
N VAL A 414 -18.72 -8.73 -10.32
CA VAL A 414 -19.26 -9.96 -10.94
C VAL A 414 -18.99 -11.17 -10.06
N LYS A 415 -20.00 -12.03 -9.89
CA LYS A 415 -20.02 -13.17 -8.96
C LYS A 415 -20.05 -14.52 -9.67
N THR A 416 -20.22 -14.55 -10.99
CA THR A 416 -20.17 -15.79 -11.78
C THR A 416 -19.34 -15.62 -13.06
N ALA A 417 -19.00 -16.75 -13.69
CA ALA A 417 -18.28 -16.76 -14.96
C ALA A 417 -19.08 -16.09 -16.07
N GLU A 418 -20.39 -16.33 -16.10
CA GLU A 418 -21.33 -15.74 -17.05
C GLU A 418 -21.36 -14.21 -16.90
N GLU A 419 -21.54 -13.71 -15.66
CA GLU A 419 -21.52 -12.27 -15.38
C GLU A 419 -20.19 -11.62 -15.79
N LEU A 420 -19.06 -12.29 -15.57
CA LEU A 420 -17.74 -11.79 -15.99
C LEU A 420 -17.64 -11.68 -17.51
N ILE A 421 -18.07 -12.70 -18.25
CA ILE A 421 -18.01 -12.73 -19.71
C ILE A 421 -18.96 -11.68 -20.32
N ASP A 422 -20.17 -11.57 -19.78
CA ASP A 422 -21.17 -10.61 -20.24
C ASP A 422 -20.71 -9.16 -19.99
N GLU A 423 -20.13 -8.88 -18.82
CA GLU A 423 -19.59 -7.55 -18.53
C GLU A 423 -18.36 -7.23 -19.40
N ILE A 424 -17.48 -8.19 -19.68
CA ILE A 424 -16.37 -8.00 -20.64
C ILE A 424 -16.95 -7.58 -22.00
N ASN A 425 -17.91 -8.32 -22.53
CA ASN A 425 -18.53 -8.00 -23.81
C ASN A 425 -19.19 -6.60 -23.80
N THR A 426 -19.90 -6.28 -22.72
CA THR A 426 -20.54 -4.98 -22.54
C THR A 426 -19.51 -3.83 -22.55
N LEU A 427 -18.39 -3.98 -21.84
CA LEU A 427 -17.37 -2.94 -21.74
C LEU A 427 -16.47 -2.84 -22.98
N LEU A 428 -16.37 -3.92 -23.78
CA LEU A 428 -15.73 -3.85 -25.10
C LEU A 428 -16.55 -2.98 -26.07
N GLU A 429 -17.88 -2.98 -25.94
CA GLU A 429 -18.78 -2.14 -26.75
C GLU A 429 -18.96 -0.72 -26.15
N ASN A 430 -19.07 -0.62 -24.83
CA ASN A 430 -19.31 0.64 -24.11
C ASN A 430 -18.30 0.85 -22.96
N PRO A 431 -17.04 1.23 -23.26
CA PRO A 431 -16.00 1.37 -22.24
C PRO A 431 -16.24 2.54 -21.26
N GLN A 432 -17.12 3.48 -21.60
CA GLN A 432 -17.41 4.67 -20.80
C GLN A 432 -18.57 4.49 -19.81
N ALA A 433 -19.18 3.30 -19.75
CA ALA A 433 -20.39 3.02 -18.97
C ALA A 433 -20.33 3.46 -17.49
N ARG A 434 -19.13 3.54 -16.90
CA ARG A 434 -18.90 3.87 -15.49
C ARG A 434 -17.99 5.08 -15.28
N LEU A 435 -17.61 5.80 -16.35
CA LEU A 435 -16.55 6.81 -16.31
C LEU A 435 -16.83 7.94 -15.29
N GLU A 436 -18.07 8.42 -15.22
CA GLU A 436 -18.42 9.50 -14.30
C GLU A 436 -18.33 9.04 -12.83
N ALA A 437 -18.85 7.85 -12.51
CA ALA A 437 -18.66 7.24 -11.19
C ALA A 437 -17.17 7.07 -10.85
N GLN A 438 -16.36 6.59 -11.79
CA GLN A 438 -14.91 6.46 -11.59
C GLN A 438 -14.24 7.80 -11.22
N LYS A 439 -14.59 8.89 -11.91
CA LYS A 439 -14.09 10.24 -11.60
C LYS A 439 -14.54 10.72 -10.22
N GLU A 440 -15.79 10.47 -9.84
CA GLU A 440 -16.32 10.80 -8.51
C GLU A 440 -15.58 10.04 -7.40
N LEU A 441 -15.36 8.73 -7.60
CA LEU A 441 -14.60 7.91 -6.66
C LEU A 441 -13.16 8.41 -6.51
N LEU A 442 -12.48 8.73 -7.63
CA LEU A 442 -11.12 9.28 -7.58
C LEU A 442 -11.09 10.60 -6.79
N LYS A 443 -12.03 11.52 -7.04
CA LYS A 443 -12.13 12.79 -6.31
C LYS A 443 -12.35 12.57 -4.80
N LEU A 444 -13.18 11.60 -4.44
CA LEU A 444 -13.44 11.23 -3.06
C LEU A 444 -12.18 10.66 -2.38
N GLN A 445 -11.51 9.71 -3.04
CA GLN A 445 -10.38 8.98 -2.46
C GLN A 445 -9.08 9.77 -2.48
N ILE A 446 -8.91 10.69 -3.44
CA ILE A 446 -7.66 11.38 -3.75
C ILE A 446 -8.01 12.85 -4.00
N SER A 447 -8.04 13.64 -2.93
CA SER A 447 -8.59 15.01 -2.96
C SER A 447 -7.73 16.04 -3.71
N TYR A 448 -6.58 15.65 -4.24
CA TYR A 448 -5.65 16.55 -4.94
C TYR A 448 -5.17 15.95 -6.25
N PRO A 449 -4.83 16.78 -7.25
CA PRO A 449 -4.24 16.32 -8.50
C PRO A 449 -2.92 15.57 -8.29
N LEU A 450 -2.64 14.61 -9.17
CA LEU A 450 -1.38 13.85 -9.14
C LEU A 450 -0.16 14.72 -9.45
N LYS A 451 -0.31 15.69 -10.35
CA LYS A 451 0.76 16.62 -10.75
C LYS A 451 1.16 17.49 -9.56
N GLY A 452 2.46 17.53 -9.26
CA GLY A 452 3.01 18.32 -8.15
C GLY A 452 2.76 17.71 -6.76
N THR A 453 2.48 16.41 -6.67
CA THR A 453 2.30 15.72 -5.37
C THR A 453 3.59 15.75 -4.56
N GLY A 454 4.73 15.42 -5.17
CA GLY A 454 6.04 15.44 -4.52
C GLY A 454 6.39 16.83 -3.99
N GLU A 455 6.18 17.86 -4.81
CA GLU A 455 6.37 19.27 -4.42
C GLU A 455 5.48 19.65 -3.24
N ARG A 456 4.18 19.33 -3.32
CA ARG A 456 3.21 19.62 -2.25
C ARG A 456 3.62 19.00 -0.93
N ILE A 457 4.06 17.74 -0.95
CA ILE A 457 4.53 17.04 0.26
C ILE A 457 5.79 17.72 0.81
N ALA A 458 6.79 17.99 -0.02
CA ALA A 458 8.03 18.67 0.40
C ALA A 458 7.75 20.05 1.02
N THR A 459 6.88 20.84 0.39
CA THR A 459 6.45 22.15 0.89
C THR A 459 5.73 22.04 2.23
N LYS A 460 4.84 21.06 2.39
CA LYS A 460 4.12 20.86 3.66
C LYS A 460 5.05 20.37 4.78
N ILE A 461 6.04 19.54 4.48
CA ILE A 461 7.09 19.16 5.44
C ILE A 461 7.87 20.40 5.89
N ASN A 462 8.26 21.27 4.95
CA ASN A 462 8.99 22.50 5.26
C ASN A 462 8.16 23.45 6.14
N GLN A 463 6.85 23.56 5.90
CA GLN A 463 5.92 24.32 6.76
C GLN A 463 5.89 23.76 8.18
N CYS A 464 5.79 22.44 8.36
CA CYS A 464 5.85 21.81 9.69
C CYS A 464 7.17 22.08 10.43
N ILE A 465 8.30 22.16 9.72
CA ILE A 465 9.60 22.52 10.31
C ILE A 465 9.57 23.96 10.81
N LYS A 466 9.02 24.89 10.03
CA LYS A 466 8.94 26.32 10.41
C LYS A 466 8.03 26.57 11.61
N GLU A 467 6.93 25.82 11.76
CA GLU A 467 6.08 25.85 12.97
C GLU A 467 6.76 25.26 14.23
N THR A 468 8.00 24.80 14.13
CA THR A 468 8.76 24.17 15.21
C THR A 468 9.87 25.06 15.77
N ILE A 469 10.26 26.08 15.01
CA ILE A 469 11.20 27.13 15.40
C ILE A 469 10.40 28.24 16.06
#